data_AF-A0A1V6HZG7-F1
#
_entry.id   AF-A0A1V6HZG7-F1
#
_cell.length_a   1.000
_cell.length_b   1.000
_cell.length_c   1.000
_cell.angle_alpha   90.00
_cell.angle_beta   90.00
_cell.angle_gamma   90.00
#
_symmetry.space_group_name_H-M   'P 1'
#
loop_
_entity.id
_entity.type
_entity.pdbx_description
1 polymer ?
#
loop_
_entity_poly.entity_id
_entity_poly.type
_entity_poly.pdbx_seq_one_letter_code
_entity_poly.pdbx_strand_id
1 'polypeptide(L)'
;MQRIIIELTRLGLGTCWLGGSFRRKDYRKLLNTQKNEIIPCITPVGYKSTKKSRRERLGLVFSDGSLRKDFNTFFFENNFETPIIFNPEDNYHKALEAVRKAPSAMNKQPWRVLKIEDKYHFYLKRDSIVGTTKASDLQKVDMGIALANFKLALEELNVQGKWHIADPNIGNLEYIITWIS
;
A
#
# COMPACT_ATOMS: atom_id res chain seq x y z
N MET A 1 5.06 10.35 -0.63
CA MET A 1 5.63 9.55 -1.73
C MET A 1 4.57 8.95 -2.65
N GLN A 2 3.60 8.15 -2.16
CA GLN A 2 2.59 7.53 -3.04
C GLN A 2 1.78 8.53 -3.89
N ARG A 3 1.41 9.70 -3.34
CA ARG A 3 0.77 10.78 -4.13
C ARG A 3 1.61 11.25 -5.31
N ILE A 4 2.94 11.35 -5.14
CA ILE A 4 3.87 11.70 -6.22
C ILE A 4 3.89 10.59 -7.27
N ILE A 5 3.91 9.33 -6.86
CA ILE A 5 3.88 8.17 -7.78
C ILE A 5 2.60 8.16 -8.63
N ILE A 6 1.45 8.45 -8.03
CA ILE A 6 0.17 8.54 -8.76
C ILE A 6 0.22 9.69 -9.78
N GLU A 7 0.76 10.85 -9.40
CA GLU A 7 0.91 11.97 -10.32
C GLU A 7 1.89 11.67 -11.47
N LEU A 8 3.03 11.04 -11.18
CA LEU A 8 3.97 10.57 -12.21
C LEU A 8 3.28 9.59 -13.19
N THR A 9 2.44 8.70 -12.66
CA THR A 9 1.66 7.76 -13.49
C THR A 9 0.69 8.50 -14.40
N ARG A 10 0.02 9.56 -13.89
CA ARG A 10 -0.85 10.44 -14.68
C ARG A 10 -0.09 11.14 -15.82
N LEU A 11 1.17 11.49 -15.59
CA LEU A 11 2.09 12.05 -16.59
C LEU A 11 2.68 11.01 -17.55
N GLY A 12 2.27 9.75 -17.46
CA GLY A 12 2.74 8.65 -18.33
C GLY A 12 4.11 8.08 -17.93
N LEU A 13 4.60 8.39 -16.73
CA LEU A 13 5.87 7.88 -16.20
C LEU A 13 5.65 6.60 -15.38
N GLY A 14 6.48 5.60 -15.65
CA GLY A 14 6.56 4.37 -14.88
C GLY A 14 7.40 4.56 -13.62
N THR A 15 7.01 3.86 -12.55
CA THR A 15 7.71 3.85 -11.26
C THR A 15 7.79 2.44 -10.69
N CYS A 16 8.68 2.22 -9.71
CA CYS A 16 8.78 0.94 -9.00
C CYS A 16 9.18 1.15 -7.54
N TRP A 17 8.53 0.49 -6.59
CA TRP A 17 8.93 0.56 -5.19
C TRP A 17 10.13 -0.35 -4.92
N LEU A 18 11.26 0.23 -4.52
CA LEU A 18 12.46 -0.50 -4.14
C LEU A 18 12.71 -0.36 -2.64
N GLY A 19 12.29 -1.36 -1.88
CA GLY A 19 12.55 -1.49 -0.44
C GLY A 19 13.67 -2.48 -0.12
N GLY A 20 13.73 -3.64 -0.79
CA GLY A 20 14.70 -4.70 -0.46
C GLY A 20 15.99 -4.68 -1.28
N SER A 21 15.95 -4.11 -2.49
CA SER A 21 16.90 -4.41 -3.57
C SER A 21 17.92 -3.31 -3.88
N PHE A 22 17.99 -2.22 -3.09
CA PHE A 22 18.94 -1.13 -3.31
C PHE A 22 20.01 -1.06 -2.22
N ARG A 23 21.21 -0.60 -2.62
CA ARG A 23 22.36 -0.45 -1.72
C ARG A 23 22.24 0.79 -0.85
N ARG A 24 21.48 0.69 0.24
CA ARG A 24 21.24 1.79 1.21
C ARG A 24 22.50 2.54 1.63
N LYS A 25 23.63 1.83 1.85
CA LYS A 25 24.91 2.45 2.26
C LYS A 25 25.41 3.45 1.23
N ASP A 26 25.30 3.12 -0.05
CA ASP A 26 25.79 3.95 -1.15
C ASP A 26 24.97 5.25 -1.22
N TYR A 27 23.64 5.16 -1.10
CA TYR A 27 22.76 6.33 -1.08
C TYR A 27 22.93 7.18 0.18
N ARG A 28 23.15 6.58 1.35
CA ARG A 28 23.45 7.33 2.58
C ARG A 28 24.71 8.17 2.44
N LYS A 29 25.76 7.60 1.83
CA LYS A 29 27.00 8.33 1.53
C LYS A 29 26.78 9.44 0.51
N LEU A 30 26.04 9.15 -0.57
CA LEU A 30 25.75 10.12 -1.64
C LEU A 30 24.94 11.31 -1.14
N LEU A 31 23.94 11.06 -0.30
CA LEU A 31 23.03 12.10 0.23
C LEU A 31 23.54 12.73 1.54
N ASN A 32 24.71 12.32 2.02
CA ASN A 32 25.30 12.77 3.28
C ASN A 32 24.32 12.70 4.48
N THR A 33 23.62 11.57 4.61
CA THR A 33 22.57 11.40 5.63
C THR A 33 23.13 11.35 7.05
N GLN A 34 22.38 11.93 8.01
CA GLN A 34 22.69 11.88 9.43
C GLN A 34 22.45 10.49 10.04
N LYS A 35 23.03 10.22 11.23
CA LYS A 35 22.98 8.90 11.90
C LYS A 35 21.55 8.44 12.22
N ASN A 36 20.64 9.37 12.47
CA ASN A 36 19.22 9.13 12.75
C ASN A 36 18.33 9.12 11.51
N GLU A 37 18.88 9.35 10.31
CA GLU A 37 18.11 9.34 9.07
C GLU A 37 18.07 7.95 8.44
N ILE A 38 16.88 7.60 7.95
CA ILE A 38 16.64 6.33 7.27
C ILE A 38 16.12 6.57 5.86
N ILE A 39 16.57 5.74 4.93
CA ILE A 39 16.01 5.66 3.58
C ILE A 39 15.21 4.35 3.54
N PRO A 40 13.89 4.40 3.80
CA PRO A 40 13.08 3.19 3.87
C PRO A 40 12.96 2.53 2.49
N CYS A 41 12.85 3.35 1.45
CA CYS A 41 12.60 2.94 0.08
C CYS A 41 13.07 4.02 -0.89
N ILE A 42 13.23 3.64 -2.16
CA ILE A 42 13.45 4.55 -3.28
C ILE A 42 12.52 4.16 -4.44
N THR A 43 12.36 5.05 -5.42
CA THR A 43 11.64 4.72 -6.66
C THR A 43 12.39 5.27 -7.87
N PRO A 44 12.76 4.45 -8.87
CA PRO A 44 13.17 4.95 -10.17
C PRO A 44 11.95 5.50 -10.90
N VAL A 45 12.18 6.48 -11.77
CA VAL A 45 11.16 7.12 -12.59
C VAL A 45 11.65 7.12 -14.04
N GLY A 46 10.78 6.75 -14.98
CA GLY A 46 11.12 6.79 -16.40
C GLY A 46 10.02 6.25 -17.30
N TYR A 47 10.24 6.33 -18.62
CA TYR A 47 9.29 5.81 -19.59
C TYR A 47 9.34 4.28 -19.68
N LYS A 48 8.18 3.66 -19.83
CA LYS A 48 8.08 2.20 -19.98
C LYS A 48 8.79 1.77 -21.27
N SER A 49 9.74 0.85 -21.15
CA SER A 49 10.39 0.23 -22.31
C SER A 49 9.37 -0.56 -23.13
N THR A 50 9.41 -0.42 -24.46
CA THR A 50 8.63 -1.24 -25.39
C THR A 50 9.15 -2.67 -25.49
N LYS A 51 10.43 -2.90 -25.14
CA LYS A 51 11.07 -4.21 -25.16
C LYS A 51 10.98 -4.85 -23.78
N LYS A 52 10.46 -6.08 -23.73
CA LYS A 52 10.54 -6.94 -22.53
C LYS A 52 12.01 -7.16 -22.15
N SER A 53 12.33 -7.07 -20.87
CA SER A 53 13.69 -7.35 -20.41
C SER A 53 14.04 -8.83 -20.63
N ARG A 54 15.34 -9.18 -20.72
CA ARG A 54 15.76 -10.59 -20.88
C ARG A 54 15.23 -11.49 -19.76
N ARG A 55 15.10 -10.96 -18.53
CA ARG A 55 14.52 -11.68 -17.39
C ARG A 55 13.01 -11.90 -17.54
N GLU A 56 12.28 -10.91 -18.03
CA GLU A 56 10.83 -11.05 -18.35
C GLU A 56 10.60 -12.08 -19.46
N ARG A 57 11.44 -12.09 -20.49
CA ARG A 57 11.34 -13.08 -21.58
C ARG A 57 11.59 -14.51 -21.10
N LEU A 58 12.43 -14.67 -20.07
CA LEU A 58 12.73 -15.97 -19.45
C LEU A 58 11.76 -16.34 -18.32
N GLY A 59 10.71 -15.54 -18.06
CA GLY A 59 9.74 -15.81 -16.99
C GLY A 59 10.32 -15.71 -15.56
N LEU A 60 11.50 -15.11 -15.40
CA LEU A 60 12.21 -15.03 -14.12
C LEU A 60 11.73 -13.86 -13.23
N VAL A 61 10.63 -13.20 -13.59
CA VAL A 61 9.99 -12.18 -12.75
C VAL A 61 9.04 -12.89 -11.80
N PHE A 62 9.52 -13.15 -10.59
CA PHE A 62 8.82 -13.89 -9.54
C PHE A 62 7.58 -13.18 -8.95
N SER A 63 7.17 -12.05 -9.50
CA SER A 63 5.98 -11.33 -9.04
C SER A 63 5.35 -10.57 -10.20
N ASP A 64 4.27 -11.10 -10.74
CA ASP A 64 3.37 -10.27 -11.54
C ASP A 64 2.68 -9.29 -10.57
N GLY A 65 3.20 -8.06 -10.55
CA GLY A 65 2.68 -6.97 -9.74
C GLY A 65 1.31 -6.48 -10.20
N SER A 66 0.70 -7.07 -11.22
CA SER A 66 -0.69 -6.80 -11.62
C SER A 66 -1.71 -7.73 -10.94
N LEU A 67 -1.27 -8.91 -10.47
CA LEU A 67 -2.16 -9.83 -9.77
C LEU A 67 -2.58 -9.24 -8.42
N ARG A 68 -3.87 -9.35 -8.11
CA ARG A 68 -4.43 -8.93 -6.83
C ARG A 68 -5.33 -10.02 -6.30
N LYS A 69 -5.35 -10.19 -4.97
CA LYS A 69 -6.30 -11.10 -4.35
C LYS A 69 -7.70 -10.49 -4.42
N ASP A 70 -8.70 -11.32 -4.18
CA ASP A 70 -10.10 -10.90 -4.22
C ASP A 70 -10.41 -9.85 -3.15
N PHE A 71 -11.32 -8.93 -3.48
CA PHE A 71 -11.74 -7.83 -2.60
C PHE A 71 -12.14 -8.33 -1.21
N ASN A 72 -12.90 -9.41 -1.16
CA ASN A 72 -13.43 -10.04 0.05
C ASN A 72 -12.34 -10.63 0.96
N THR A 73 -11.07 -10.69 0.50
CA THR A 73 -9.93 -11.13 1.32
C THR A 73 -9.47 -10.06 2.32
N PHE A 74 -9.81 -8.79 2.06
CA PHE A 74 -9.20 -7.65 2.75
C PHE A 74 -10.17 -6.81 3.57
N PHE A 75 -11.45 -6.81 3.21
CA PHE A 75 -12.42 -5.84 3.71
C PHE A 75 -13.61 -6.55 4.34
N PHE A 76 -13.93 -6.18 5.57
CA PHE A 76 -14.88 -6.90 6.42
C PHE A 76 -15.83 -5.95 7.12
N GLU A 77 -17.00 -6.43 7.53
CA GLU A 77 -18.01 -5.67 8.25
C GLU A 77 -18.27 -6.29 9.62
N ASN A 78 -18.24 -5.46 10.67
CA ASN A 78 -18.43 -5.79 12.09
C ASN A 78 -17.41 -6.76 12.73
N ASN A 79 -16.95 -7.78 12.01
CA ASN A 79 -15.93 -8.74 12.44
C ASN A 79 -15.04 -9.17 11.25
N PHE A 80 -13.91 -9.86 11.50
CA PHE A 80 -12.99 -10.33 10.44
C PHE A 80 -13.43 -11.60 9.70
N GLU A 81 -14.66 -12.07 9.92
CA GLU A 81 -15.22 -13.27 9.30
C GLU A 81 -16.26 -12.93 8.23
N THR A 82 -16.82 -11.72 8.28
CA THR A 82 -17.90 -11.26 7.40
C THR A 82 -17.34 -10.33 6.33
N PRO A 83 -17.06 -10.81 5.11
CA PRO A 83 -16.51 -9.97 4.05
C PRO A 83 -17.54 -8.96 3.55
N ILE A 84 -17.08 -7.76 3.21
CA ILE A 84 -17.90 -6.77 2.51
C ILE A 84 -18.17 -7.25 1.09
N ILE A 85 -19.44 -7.26 0.68
CA ILE A 85 -19.82 -7.48 -0.71
C ILE A 85 -19.60 -6.17 -1.47
N PHE A 86 -18.73 -6.21 -2.48
CA PHE A 86 -18.41 -5.04 -3.28
C PHE A 86 -19.66 -4.48 -3.98
N ASN A 87 -19.85 -3.16 -3.84
CA ASN A 87 -20.91 -2.40 -4.51
C ASN A 87 -20.24 -1.28 -5.33
N PRO A 88 -20.30 -1.31 -6.67
CA PRO A 88 -19.67 -0.30 -7.51
C PRO A 88 -20.30 1.08 -7.39
N GLU A 89 -21.51 1.22 -6.83
CA GLU A 89 -22.14 2.52 -6.62
C GLU A 89 -21.70 3.18 -5.30
N ASP A 90 -21.14 2.41 -4.37
CA ASP A 90 -20.67 2.92 -3.08
C ASP A 90 -19.27 3.56 -3.22
N ASN A 91 -19.16 4.83 -2.84
CA ASN A 91 -17.91 5.59 -2.96
C ASN A 91 -16.80 5.08 -2.03
N TYR A 92 -17.14 4.57 -0.84
CA TYR A 92 -16.17 3.93 0.04
C TYR A 92 -15.71 2.59 -0.51
N HIS A 93 -16.59 1.82 -1.16
CA HIS A 93 -16.20 0.58 -1.83
C HIS A 93 -15.25 0.85 -3.01
N LYS A 94 -15.49 1.91 -3.80
CA LYS A 94 -14.53 2.39 -4.82
C LYS A 94 -13.17 2.74 -4.20
N ALA A 95 -13.15 3.39 -3.03
CA ALA A 95 -11.91 3.71 -2.32
C ALA A 95 -11.20 2.47 -1.76
N LEU A 96 -11.94 1.48 -1.23
CA LEU A 96 -11.38 0.18 -0.82
C LEU A 96 -10.83 -0.58 -2.04
N GLU A 97 -11.47 -0.48 -3.20
CA GLU A 97 -10.96 -1.06 -4.43
C GLU A 97 -9.64 -0.41 -4.87
N ALA A 98 -9.48 0.90 -4.66
CA ALA A 98 -8.19 1.58 -4.85
C ALA A 98 -7.12 1.06 -3.86
N VAL A 99 -7.49 0.79 -2.60
CA VAL A 99 -6.60 0.13 -1.63
C VAL A 99 -6.19 -1.25 -2.13
N ARG A 100 -7.13 -2.06 -2.62
CA ARG A 100 -6.83 -3.39 -3.17
C ARG A 100 -5.82 -3.30 -4.31
N LYS A 101 -5.93 -2.31 -5.19
CA LYS A 101 -5.02 -2.09 -6.33
C LYS A 101 -3.66 -1.52 -5.95
N ALA A 102 -3.49 -1.00 -4.73
CA ALA A 102 -2.24 -0.41 -4.27
C ALA A 102 -1.04 -1.40 -4.38
N PRO A 103 0.18 -0.92 -4.66
CA PRO A 103 1.37 -1.76 -4.64
C PRO A 103 1.76 -2.12 -3.20
N SER A 104 2.46 -3.25 -3.04
CA SER A 104 3.06 -3.65 -1.76
C SER A 104 4.32 -4.48 -1.98
N ALA A 105 5.21 -4.50 -0.99
CA ALA A 105 6.42 -5.32 -1.04
C ALA A 105 6.06 -6.80 -1.29
N MET A 106 6.71 -7.40 -2.30
CA MET A 106 6.44 -8.76 -2.79
C MET A 106 4.95 -9.05 -3.09
N ASN A 107 4.15 -8.00 -3.37
CA ASN A 107 2.72 -8.09 -3.61
C ASN A 107 1.93 -8.76 -2.46
N LYS A 108 2.39 -8.65 -1.21
CA LYS A 108 1.79 -9.34 -0.05
C LYS A 108 0.40 -8.83 0.31
N GLN A 109 0.11 -7.56 0.04
CA GLN A 109 -1.17 -6.90 0.34
C GLN A 109 -1.55 -7.08 1.82
N PRO A 110 -0.76 -6.51 2.76
CA PRO A 110 -0.85 -6.85 4.17
C PRO A 110 -1.99 -6.12 4.91
N TRP A 111 -2.70 -5.22 4.24
CA TRP A 111 -3.82 -4.46 4.82
C TRP A 111 -5.05 -5.33 5.08
N ARG A 112 -5.74 -5.00 6.17
CA ARG A 112 -7.11 -5.45 6.47
C ARG A 112 -7.92 -4.22 6.88
N VAL A 113 -9.17 -4.12 6.44
CA VAL A 113 -10.06 -3.02 6.84
C VAL A 113 -11.33 -3.62 7.42
N LEU A 114 -11.69 -3.13 8.60
CA LEU A 114 -12.92 -3.49 9.28
C LEU A 114 -13.84 -2.27 9.29
N LYS A 115 -15.02 -2.40 8.67
CA LYS A 115 -16.09 -1.41 8.73
C LYS A 115 -16.94 -1.67 9.96
N ILE A 116 -17.13 -0.65 10.79
CA ILE A 116 -18.05 -0.65 11.93
C ILE A 116 -18.83 0.65 11.85
N GLU A 117 -20.15 0.56 11.68
CA GLU A 117 -20.99 1.72 11.36
C GLU A 117 -20.41 2.44 10.12
N ASP A 118 -20.08 3.74 10.25
CA ASP A 118 -19.50 4.60 9.22
C ASP A 118 -17.98 4.79 9.39
N LYS A 119 -17.32 3.91 10.15
CA LYS A 119 -15.88 3.97 10.43
C LYS A 119 -15.15 2.83 9.74
N TYR A 120 -13.98 3.15 9.16
CA TYR A 120 -13.12 2.17 8.50
C TYR A 120 -11.80 2.05 9.29
N HIS A 121 -11.65 0.95 10.01
CA HIS A 121 -10.48 0.67 10.85
C HIS A 121 -9.45 -0.12 10.03
N PHE A 122 -8.27 0.45 9.82
CA PHE A 122 -7.18 -0.18 9.08
C PHE A 122 -6.25 -0.93 10.03
N TYR A 123 -5.96 -2.17 9.65
CA TYR A 123 -5.07 -3.07 10.36
C TYR A 123 -3.98 -3.60 9.43
N LEU A 124 -2.84 -3.91 10.02
CA LEU A 124 -1.72 -4.57 9.41
C LEU A 124 -1.69 -6.04 9.80
N LYS A 125 -1.88 -6.93 8.83
CA LYS A 125 -1.58 -8.36 8.96
C LYS A 125 -0.12 -8.60 8.60
N ARG A 126 0.71 -8.81 9.62
CA ARG A 126 2.15 -9.06 9.46
C ARG A 126 2.41 -10.30 8.59
N ASP A 127 3.43 -10.19 7.75
CA ASP A 127 3.92 -11.29 6.93
C ASP A 127 5.36 -11.58 7.37
N SER A 128 5.65 -12.82 7.75
CA SER A 128 6.96 -13.18 8.31
C SER A 128 8.11 -13.07 7.31
N ILE A 129 7.80 -13.09 6.00
CA ILE A 129 8.81 -13.01 4.93
C ILE A 129 9.11 -11.55 4.62
N VAL A 130 8.08 -10.72 4.54
CA VAL A 130 8.23 -9.26 4.38
C VAL A 130 8.30 -8.62 5.76
N GLY A 131 9.39 -8.93 6.48
CA GLY A 131 9.62 -8.43 7.83
C GLY A 131 10.34 -7.09 7.90
N THR A 132 10.41 -6.54 9.12
CA THR A 132 11.23 -5.38 9.47
C THR A 132 12.69 -5.66 9.12
N THR A 133 13.25 -4.90 8.19
CA THR A 133 14.72 -4.91 8.05
C THR A 133 15.32 -4.10 9.20
N LYS A 134 16.60 -4.32 9.53
CA LYS A 134 17.33 -3.46 10.50
C LYS A 134 17.27 -1.96 10.16
N ALA A 135 16.85 -1.57 8.96
CA ALA A 135 16.81 -0.20 8.49
C ALA A 135 15.39 0.42 8.42
N SER A 136 14.34 -0.37 8.23
CA SER A 136 12.96 0.13 8.11
C SER A 136 11.91 -0.99 8.11
N ASP A 137 10.72 -0.67 8.62
CA ASP A 137 9.52 -1.49 8.52
C ASP A 137 8.82 -1.26 7.17
N LEU A 138 9.04 -2.18 6.21
CA LEU A 138 8.44 -2.05 4.87
C LEU A 138 6.93 -2.27 4.87
N GLN A 139 6.39 -3.06 5.81
CA GLN A 139 4.94 -3.27 5.85
C GLN A 139 4.20 -2.02 6.33
N LYS A 140 4.82 -1.21 7.21
CA LYS A 140 4.29 0.13 7.53
C LYS A 140 4.35 1.09 6.35
N VAL A 141 5.36 0.97 5.48
CA VAL A 141 5.38 1.69 4.19
C VAL A 141 4.23 1.23 3.32
N ASP A 142 3.98 -0.08 3.21
CA ASP A 142 2.85 -0.64 2.45
C ASP A 142 1.51 -0.13 2.98
N MET A 143 1.34 -0.02 4.30
CA MET A 143 0.15 0.61 4.89
C MET A 143 0.03 2.09 4.50
N GLY A 144 1.13 2.85 4.55
CA GLY A 144 1.12 4.24 4.09
C GLY A 144 0.73 4.39 2.61
N ILE A 145 1.13 3.44 1.77
CA ILE A 145 0.70 3.37 0.36
C ILE A 145 -0.81 3.10 0.28
N ALA A 146 -1.32 2.10 0.99
CA ALA A 146 -2.74 1.75 1.02
C ALA A 146 -3.60 2.95 1.48
N LEU A 147 -3.26 3.56 2.61
CA LEU A 147 -3.96 4.73 3.17
C LEU A 147 -3.97 5.92 2.20
N ALA A 148 -2.87 6.14 1.49
CA ALA A 148 -2.82 7.19 0.47
C ALA A 148 -3.75 6.90 -0.71
N ASN A 149 -3.83 5.65 -1.19
CA ASN A 149 -4.76 5.28 -2.26
C ASN A 149 -6.23 5.44 -1.83
N PHE A 150 -6.56 5.04 -0.59
CA PHE A 150 -7.89 5.24 -0.02
C PHE A 150 -8.27 6.73 -0.01
N LYS A 151 -7.43 7.57 0.60
CA LYS A 151 -7.69 9.00 0.74
C LYS A 151 -7.80 9.71 -0.61
N LEU A 152 -6.88 9.42 -1.54
CA LEU A 152 -6.91 10.04 -2.88
C LEU A 152 -8.16 9.64 -3.68
N ALA A 153 -8.62 8.39 -3.53
CA ALA A 153 -9.87 7.96 -4.16
C ALA A 153 -11.09 8.68 -3.57
N LEU A 154 -11.15 8.85 -2.25
CA LEU A 154 -12.23 9.62 -1.62
C LEU A 154 -12.20 11.10 -2.00
N GLU A 155 -11.01 11.70 -2.08
CA GLU A 155 -10.83 13.09 -2.53
C GLU A 155 -11.36 13.29 -3.97
N GLU A 156 -11.04 12.38 -4.89
CA GLU A 156 -11.57 12.39 -6.27
C GLU A 156 -13.11 12.25 -6.30
N LEU A 157 -13.65 11.44 -5.40
CA LEU A 157 -15.10 11.21 -5.26
C LEU A 157 -15.81 12.30 -4.42
N ASN A 158 -15.10 13.35 -4.01
CA ASN A 158 -15.59 14.43 -3.14
C ASN A 158 -16.17 13.96 -1.79
N VAL A 159 -15.71 12.81 -1.28
CA VAL A 159 -16.10 12.30 0.03
C VAL A 159 -15.19 12.88 1.11
N GLN A 160 -15.79 13.54 2.10
CA GLN A 160 -15.07 14.13 3.23
C GLN A 160 -14.88 13.11 4.35
N GLY A 161 -13.89 13.39 5.21
CA GLY A 161 -13.60 12.61 6.39
C GLY A 161 -12.18 12.87 6.89
N LYS A 162 -11.80 12.16 7.94
CA LYS A 162 -10.55 12.40 8.66
C LYS A 162 -9.99 11.15 9.30
N TRP A 163 -8.68 11.15 9.46
CA TRP A 163 -7.95 10.09 10.15
C TRP A 163 -7.97 10.31 11.66
N HIS A 164 -8.23 9.26 12.41
CA HIS A 164 -8.24 9.24 13.88
C HIS A 164 -7.55 8.00 14.41
N ILE A 165 -6.91 8.15 15.58
CA ILE A 165 -6.48 7.03 16.40
C ILE A 165 -7.65 6.69 17.33
N ALA A 166 -8.40 5.65 16.97
CA ALA A 166 -9.60 5.17 17.65
C ALA A 166 -9.67 3.66 17.49
N ASP A 167 -8.76 2.95 18.15
CA ASP A 167 -8.69 1.50 18.12
C ASP A 167 -9.90 0.91 18.87
N PRO A 168 -10.79 0.15 18.19
CA PRO A 168 -11.91 -0.51 18.84
C PRO A 168 -11.47 -1.75 19.64
N ASN A 169 -10.18 -2.11 19.64
CA ASN A 169 -9.61 -3.30 20.28
C ASN A 169 -10.24 -4.60 19.77
N ILE A 170 -10.38 -4.74 18.44
CA ILE A 170 -11.01 -5.91 17.80
C ILE A 170 -9.96 -6.76 17.09
N GLY A 171 -9.95 -8.05 17.42
CA GLY A 171 -9.08 -9.05 16.80
C GLY A 171 -7.62 -8.96 17.25
N ASN A 172 -6.75 -9.72 16.60
CA ASN A 172 -5.33 -9.87 16.95
C ASN A 172 -4.38 -9.25 15.91
N LEU A 173 -4.89 -8.40 15.02
CA LEU A 173 -4.09 -7.74 14.00
C LEU A 173 -3.53 -6.42 14.55
N GLU A 174 -2.42 -5.94 13.98
CA GLU A 174 -1.82 -4.67 14.39
C GLU A 174 -2.71 -3.51 13.90
N TYR A 175 -3.37 -2.81 14.81
CA TYR A 175 -4.13 -1.61 14.48
C TYR A 175 -3.20 -0.51 13.95
N ILE A 176 -3.66 0.21 12.92
CA ILE A 176 -2.92 1.32 12.30
C ILE A 176 -3.64 2.64 12.53
N ILE A 177 -4.85 2.79 12.00
CA ILE A 177 -5.59 4.05 12.03
C ILE A 177 -7.06 3.84 11.62
N THR A 178 -7.93 4.78 11.95
CA THR A 178 -9.34 4.76 11.56
C THR A 178 -9.68 5.96 10.70
N TRP A 179 -10.44 5.73 9.63
CA TRP A 179 -11.14 6.78 8.90
C TRP A 179 -12.53 6.97 9.49
N ILE A 180 -12.89 8.23 9.74
CA ILE A 180 -14.23 8.63 10.20
C ILE A 180 -14.75 9.67 9.22
N SER A 181 -15.96 9.43 8.70
CA SER A 181 -16.67 10.38 7.83
C SER A 181 -17.12 11.64 8.57
#